data_AF-A0A847ZYE1-F1
#
_entry.id   AF-A0A847ZYE1-F1
#
_cell.length_a   1.000
_cell.length_b   1.000
_cell.length_c   1.000
_cell.angle_alpha   90.00
_cell.angle_beta   90.00
_cell.angle_gamma   90.00
#
_symmetry.space_group_name_H-M   'P 1'
#
loop_
_entity.id
_entity.type
_entity.pdbx_description
1 polymer ?
#
loop_
_entity_poly.entity_id
_entity_poly.type
_entity_poly.pdbx_seq_one_letter_code
_entity_poly.pdbx_strand_id
1 'polypeptide(L)' 'MAAAPTLILGLESSCDETAAAVVCRDENGTGRILSNVVLSQVKDHAP' A
#
# COMPACT_ATOMS: atom_id res chain seq x y z
N MET A 1 -25.63 -13.22 -4.84
CA MET A 1 -24.82 -12.09 -5.35
C MET A 1 -23.39 -12.33 -4.92
N ALA A 2 -22.45 -12.40 -5.86
CA ALA A 2 -21.02 -12.38 -5.52
C ALA A 2 -20.71 -11.06 -4.81
N ALA A 3 -19.91 -11.11 -3.74
CA ALA A 3 -19.55 -9.91 -3.00
C ALA A 3 -18.67 -9.03 -3.90
N ALA A 4 -18.92 -7.71 -3.92
CA ALA A 4 -18.09 -6.80 -4.69
C ALA A 4 -16.65 -6.79 -4.13
N PRO A 5 -15.61 -6.64 -4.98
CA PRO A 5 -14.24 -6.55 -4.52
C PRO A 5 -14.06 -5.37 -3.55
N THR A 6 -13.25 -5.58 -2.51
CA THR A 6 -13.00 -4.56 -1.48
C THR A 6 -11.73 -3.81 -1.80
N LEU A 7 -11.78 -2.48 -1.77
CA LEU A 7 -10.59 -1.63 -1.84
C LEU A 7 -10.06 -1.37 -0.43
N ILE A 8 -8.76 -1.55 -0.25
CA ILE A 8 -8.05 -1.40 1.01
C ILE A 8 -6.95 -0.36 0.81
N LEU A 9 -6.89 0.64 1.69
CA LEU A 9 -5.78 1.59 1.78
C LEU A 9 -4.78 1.08 2.82
N GLY A 10 -3.58 0.72 2.36
CA GLY A 10 -2.43 0.44 3.22
C GLY A 10 -1.59 1.69 3.41
N LEU A 11 -1.22 1.99 4.65
CA LEU A 11 -0.28 3.05 5.02
C LEU A 11 0.82 2.44 5.90
N GLU A 12 2.06 2.80 5.62
CA GLU A 12 3.23 2.37 6.39
C GLU A 12 4.18 3.56 6.53
N SER A 13 4.80 3.68 7.70
CA SER A 13 5.77 4.72 7.98
C SER A 13 6.92 4.13 8.79
N SER A 14 8.13 4.42 8.34
CA SER A 14 9.37 4.20 9.06
C SER A 14 10.07 5.54 9.33
N CYS A 15 11.28 5.51 9.90
CA CYS A 15 12.09 6.71 10.04
C CYS A 15 12.52 7.28 8.68
N ASP A 16 12.83 6.40 7.71
CA ASP A 16 13.46 6.79 6.44
C ASP A 16 12.50 6.82 5.26
N GLU A 17 11.29 6.29 5.43
CA GLU A 17 10.33 6.12 4.34
C GLU A 17 8.88 6.29 4.83
N THR A 18 8.02 6.75 3.92
CA THR A 18 6.57 6.71 4.07
C THR A 18 5.94 6.09 2.83
N ALA A 19 5.09 5.10 3.01
CA ALA A 19 4.48 4.34 1.91
C ALA A 19 2.95 4.32 1.98
N ALA A 20 2.34 4.30 0.80
CA ALA A 20 0.90 4.11 0.64
C ALA A 20 0.62 3.13 -0.50
N ALA A 21 -0.42 2.30 -0.35
CA ALA A 21 -0.85 1.37 -1.38
C ALA A 21 -2.38 1.22 -1.43
N VAL A 22 -2.91 1.03 -2.63
CA VAL A 22 -4.31 0.61 -2.84
C VAL A 22 -4.30 -0.87 -3.21
N VAL A 23 -4.97 -1.70 -2.41
CA VAL A 23 -5.08 -3.15 -2.61
C VAL A 23 -6.53 -3.50 -2.89
N CYS A 24 -6.75 -4.27 -3.94
CA CYS A 24 -8.03 -4.92 -4.21
C CYS A 24 -8.02 -6.30 -3.56
N ARG A 25 -9.00 -6.60 -2.72
CA ARG A 25 -9.26 -7.95 -2.22
C ARG A 25 -10.47 -8.52 -2.93
N ASP A 26 -10.28 -9.65 -3.62
CA ASP A 26 -11.38 -10.36 -4.28
C ASP A 26 -12.23 -11.17 -3.28
N GLU A 27 -13.29 -11.80 -3.79
CA GLU A 27 -14.22 -12.60 -2.99
C GLU A 27 -13.59 -13.86 -2.38
N ASN A 28 -12.51 -14.37 -2.98
CA ASN A 28 -11.73 -15.51 -2.48
C ASN A 28 -10.71 -15.08 -1.41
N GLY A 29 -10.61 -13.78 -1.14
CA GLY A 29 -9.68 -13.19 -0.21
C GLY A 29 -8.28 -12.93 -0.77
N THR A 30 -8.08 -13.12 -2.09
CA THR A 30 -6.81 -12.83 -2.76
C THR A 30 -6.62 -11.33 -2.89
N GLY A 31 -5.45 -10.83 -2.48
CA GLY A 31 -5.07 -9.42 -2.60
C GLY A 31 -4.27 -9.15 -3.87
N ARG A 32 -4.58 -8.07 -4.57
CA ARG A 32 -3.77 -7.50 -5.66
C ARG A 32 -3.49 -6.03 -5.40
N ILE A 33 -2.23 -5.64 -5.44
CA ILE A 33 -1.83 -4.22 -5.40
C ILE A 33 -2.24 -3.58 -6.72
N LEU A 34 -3.05 -2.52 -6.64
CA LEU A 34 -3.47 -1.72 -7.80
C LEU A 34 -2.55 -0.53 -8.04
N SER A 35 -2.02 0.06 -6.95
CA SER A 35 -1.07 1.16 -6.98
C SER A 35 -0.31 1.20 -5.67
N ASN A 36 0.95 1.64 -5.72
CA ASN A 36 1.75 1.95 -4.55
C ASN A 36 2.70 3.13 -4.84
N VAL A 37 3.01 3.89 -3.81
CA VAL A 37 4.01 4.95 -3.83
C VAL A 37 4.82 4.86 -2.54
N VAL A 38 6.13 5.07 -2.68
CA VAL A 38 7.06 5.23 -1.55
C VAL A 38 7.70 6.61 -1.68
N LEU A 39 7.55 7.42 -0.64
CA LEU A 39 8.33 8.63 -0.44
C LEU A 39 9.55 8.24 0.40
N SER A 40 10.75 8.40 -0.16
CA SER A 40 12.01 8.06 0.51
C SER A 40 12.73 9.31 0.99
N GLN A 41 13.13 9.30 2.26
CA GLN A 41 13.93 10.32 2.94
C GLN A 41 15.36 9.85 3.20
N VAL A 42 15.76 8.68 2.68
CA VAL A 42 17.11 8.10 2.88
C VAL A 42 18.23 9.07 2.52
N LYS A 43 18.03 9.90 1.48
CA LYS A 43 19.01 10.93 1.09
C LYS A 43 19.09 12.08 2.10
N ASP A 44 17.96 12.46 2.68
CA ASP A 44 17.88 13.54 3.66
C ASP A 44 18.49 13.10 5.00
N HIS A 45 18.49 11.79 5.27
CA HIS A 45 19.13 11.15 6.41
C HIS A 45 20.55 10.63 6.13
N ALA A 46 21.12 10.93 4.97
CA ALA A 46 22.50 10.54 4.68
C ALA A 46 23.48 11.23 5.67
N PRO A 47 24.53 10.52 6.13
CA PRO A 47 25.49 11.03 7.12
C PRO A 47 26.39 12.15 6.62
#